data_AF-A0A3P1Y1W8-F1
#
_entry.id   AF-A0A3P1Y1W8-F1
#
_cell.length_a   1.000
_cell.length_b   1.000
_cell.length_c   1.000
_cell.angle_alpha   90.00
_cell.angle_beta   90.00
_cell.angle_gamma   90.00
#
_symmetry.space_group_name_H-M   'P 1'
#
loop_
_entity.id
_entity.type
_entity.pdbx_description
1 polymer ?
#
loop_
_entity_poly.entity_id
_entity_poly.type
_entity_poly.pdbx_seq_one_letter_code
_entity_poly.pdbx_strand_id
1 'polypeptide(L)'
;MMMKKIILLGIASAFAVNVYANNTEQGFKETGRATSYVKCALYADISNIYTDKSSAVPAENAKQFRILALKHWRKANELLGNVKTGDDEIVDFAVYLSSQESVAWDAHPEMNNS
;
A
#
# COMPACT_ATOMS: atom_id res chain seq x y z
N MET A 1 -39.51 3.34 -31.17
CA MET A 1 -38.05 3.01 -31.19
C MET A 1 -37.26 3.63 -30.01
N MET A 2 -37.88 4.33 -29.06
CA MET A 2 -37.18 5.05 -27.95
C MET A 2 -36.90 4.23 -26.69
N MET A 3 -37.71 3.20 -26.36
CA MET A 3 -37.53 2.41 -25.12
C MET A 3 -36.24 1.59 -25.06
N LYS A 4 -35.70 1.15 -26.22
CA LYS A 4 -34.44 0.38 -26.25
C LYS A 4 -33.22 1.19 -25.81
N LYS A 5 -33.21 2.52 -26.01
CA LYS A 5 -32.08 3.38 -25.63
C LYS A 5 -32.01 3.64 -24.12
N ILE A 6 -33.16 3.77 -23.47
CA ILE A 6 -33.25 4.07 -22.03
C ILE A 6 -32.78 2.87 -21.19
N ILE A 7 -33.11 1.65 -21.60
CA ILE A 7 -32.71 0.42 -20.91
C ILE A 7 -31.19 0.22 -20.96
N LEU A 8 -30.54 0.51 -22.11
CA LEU A 8 -29.08 0.43 -22.24
C LEU A 8 -28.32 1.44 -21.36
N LEU A 9 -28.85 2.66 -21.20
CA LEU A 9 -28.26 3.70 -20.37
C LEU A 9 -28.36 3.38 -18.86
N GLY A 10 -29.49 2.81 -18.40
CA GLY A 10 -29.67 2.43 -17.00
C GLY A 10 -28.84 1.22 -16.56
N ILE A 11 -28.57 0.29 -17.48
CA ILE A 11 -27.70 -0.86 -17.22
C ILE A 11 -26.23 -0.38 -17.18
N ALA A 12 -25.78 0.42 -18.14
CA ALA A 12 -24.40 0.91 -18.15
C ALA A 12 -24.01 1.69 -16.86
N SER A 13 -24.92 2.49 -16.31
CA SER A 13 -24.67 3.24 -15.07
C SER A 13 -24.61 2.35 -13.83
N ALA A 14 -25.46 1.34 -13.69
CA ALA A 14 -25.40 0.41 -12.56
C ALA A 14 -24.12 -0.45 -12.56
N PHE A 15 -23.66 -0.87 -13.74
CA PHE A 15 -22.42 -1.64 -13.89
C PHE A 15 -21.18 -0.78 -13.60
N ALA A 16 -21.18 0.48 -14.04
CA ALA A 16 -20.10 1.43 -13.73
C ALA A 16 -19.98 1.68 -12.22
N VAL A 17 -21.10 1.85 -11.51
CA VAL A 17 -21.11 2.05 -10.04
C VAL A 17 -20.60 0.79 -9.31
N ASN A 18 -21.02 -0.40 -9.73
CA ASN A 18 -20.56 -1.66 -9.12
C ASN A 18 -19.07 -1.91 -9.34
N VAL A 19 -18.55 -1.61 -10.53
CA VAL A 19 -17.11 -1.72 -10.83
C VAL A 19 -16.31 -0.70 -10.01
N TYR A 20 -16.78 0.53 -9.92
CA TYR A 20 -16.12 1.56 -9.11
C TYR A 20 -16.07 1.20 -7.62
N ALA A 21 -17.19 0.71 -7.06
CA ALA A 21 -17.24 0.27 -5.67
C ALA A 21 -16.31 -0.91 -5.39
N ASN A 22 -16.30 -1.92 -6.27
CA ASN A 22 -15.40 -3.07 -6.15
C ASN A 22 -13.92 -2.67 -6.28
N ASN A 23 -13.59 -1.79 -7.23
CA ASN A 23 -12.22 -1.28 -7.39
C ASN A 23 -11.79 -0.48 -6.15
N THR A 24 -12.69 0.33 -5.59
CA THR A 24 -12.42 1.09 -4.36
C THR A 24 -12.13 0.17 -3.18
N GLU A 25 -12.96 -0.85 -2.95
CA GLU A 25 -12.74 -1.83 -1.88
C GLU A 25 -11.42 -2.59 -2.05
N GLN A 26 -11.13 -3.06 -3.27
CA GLN A 26 -9.87 -3.73 -3.57
C GLN A 26 -8.68 -2.78 -3.40
N GLY A 27 -8.81 -1.52 -3.81
CA GLY A 27 -7.79 -0.49 -3.62
C GLY A 27 -7.42 -0.33 -2.16
N PHE A 28 -8.41 -0.21 -1.26
CA PHE A 28 -8.15 -0.14 0.18
C PHE A 28 -7.51 -1.41 0.76
N LYS A 29 -7.88 -2.60 0.28
CA LYS A 29 -7.24 -3.86 0.68
C LYS A 29 -5.76 -3.89 0.26
N GLU A 30 -5.46 -3.41 -0.94
CA GLU A 30 -4.09 -3.33 -1.45
C GLU A 30 -3.26 -2.28 -0.68
N THR A 31 -3.85 -1.14 -0.29
CA THR A 31 -3.22 -0.17 0.64
C THR A 31 -2.89 -0.83 1.98
N GLY A 32 -3.82 -1.61 2.54
CA GLY A 32 -3.59 -2.33 3.79
C GLY A 32 -2.41 -3.31 3.70
N ARG A 33 -2.30 -4.04 2.59
CA ARG A 33 -1.15 -4.93 2.31
C ARG A 33 0.16 -4.16 2.20
N ALA A 34 0.16 -3.04 1.48
CA ALA A 34 1.33 -2.18 1.36
C ALA A 34 1.83 -1.71 2.74
N THR A 35 0.91 -1.22 3.59
CA THR A 35 1.24 -0.75 4.95
C THR A 35 1.82 -1.88 5.80
N SER A 36 1.25 -3.09 5.75
CA SER A 36 1.78 -4.24 6.48
C SER A 36 3.21 -4.57 6.06
N TYR A 37 3.52 -4.53 4.76
CA TYR A 37 4.86 -4.79 4.28
C TYR A 37 5.86 -3.68 4.66
N VAL A 38 5.45 -2.41 4.70
CA VAL A 38 6.31 -1.34 5.25
C VAL A 38 6.67 -1.63 6.71
N LYS A 39 5.70 -2.01 7.53
CA LYS A 39 5.93 -2.37 8.93
C LYS A 39 6.89 -3.56 9.06
N CYS A 40 6.67 -4.63 8.30
CA CYS A 40 7.56 -5.79 8.29
C CYS A 40 9.00 -5.44 7.88
N ALA A 41 9.18 -4.54 6.91
CA ALA A 41 10.50 -4.03 6.53
C ALA A 41 11.16 -3.27 7.68
N LEU A 42 10.42 -2.37 8.33
CA LEU A 42 10.92 -1.59 9.46
C LEU A 42 11.33 -2.48 10.63
N TYR A 43 10.50 -3.45 11.03
CA TYR A 43 10.87 -4.40 12.09
C TYR A 43 12.12 -5.22 11.72
N ALA A 44 12.24 -5.65 10.46
CA ALA A 44 13.41 -6.39 10.01
C ALA A 44 14.68 -5.53 10.14
N ASP A 45 14.65 -4.26 9.74
CA ASP A 45 15.79 -3.35 9.90
C ASP A 45 16.13 -3.08 11.36
N ILE A 46 15.13 -2.80 12.19
CA ILE A 46 15.31 -2.54 13.63
C ILE A 46 15.86 -3.78 14.34
N SER A 47 15.35 -4.97 14.01
CA SER A 47 15.86 -6.22 14.56
C SER A 47 17.34 -6.43 14.26
N ASN A 48 17.87 -5.85 13.18
CA ASN A 48 19.29 -5.90 12.85
C ASN A 48 20.12 -4.83 13.59
N ILE A 49 19.51 -3.70 13.99
CA ILE A 49 20.17 -2.62 14.73
C ILE A 49 20.34 -2.96 16.23
N TYR A 50 19.33 -3.59 16.85
CA TYR A 50 19.27 -3.79 18.30
C TYR A 50 19.72 -5.18 18.81
N THR A 51 20.57 -5.91 18.08
CA THR A 51 20.87 -7.30 18.44
C THR A 51 21.91 -7.48 19.55
N ASP A 52 21.42 -7.76 20.76
CA ASP A 52 21.90 -8.89 21.56
C ASP A 52 21.27 -10.19 21.01
N LYS A 53 22.01 -10.76 20.05
CA LYS A 53 21.87 -12.04 19.33
C LYS A 53 20.82 -13.06 19.85
N SER A 54 19.68 -13.18 19.16
CA SER A 54 19.01 -14.49 18.93
C SER A 54 17.99 -14.52 17.77
N SER A 55 17.54 -13.37 17.25
CA SER A 55 16.41 -13.27 16.31
C SER A 55 16.61 -12.27 15.16
N ALA A 56 17.85 -12.13 14.67
CA ALA A 56 18.15 -11.26 13.53
C ALA A 56 17.39 -11.72 12.27
N VAL A 57 16.51 -10.87 11.75
CA VAL A 57 15.84 -11.12 10.46
C VAL A 57 16.83 -10.83 9.35
N PRO A 58 17.08 -11.76 8.39
CA PRO A 58 17.99 -11.50 7.28
C PRO A 58 17.69 -10.16 6.59
N ALA A 59 18.69 -9.30 6.40
CA ALA A 59 18.51 -7.98 5.79
C ALA A 59 17.88 -8.04 4.38
N GLU A 60 18.09 -9.14 3.66
CA GLU A 60 17.41 -9.41 2.38
C GLU A 60 15.88 -9.39 2.53
N ASN A 61 15.33 -9.82 3.67
CA ASN A 61 13.89 -9.80 3.91
C ASN A 61 13.35 -8.37 4.00
N ALA A 62 14.09 -7.43 4.61
CA ALA A 62 13.68 -6.02 4.68
C ALA A 62 13.54 -5.42 3.26
N LYS A 63 14.50 -5.72 2.37
CA LYS A 63 14.45 -5.32 0.96
C LYS A 63 13.27 -5.97 0.23
N GLN A 64 13.04 -7.27 0.42
CA GLN A 64 11.90 -7.97 -0.20
C GLN A 64 10.56 -7.39 0.27
N PHE A 65 10.42 -7.06 1.55
CA PHE A 65 9.22 -6.41 2.06
C PHE A 65 9.00 -5.02 1.46
N ARG A 66 10.05 -4.20 1.27
CA ARG A 66 9.91 -2.91 0.57
C ARG A 66 9.46 -3.06 -0.89
N ILE A 67 9.97 -4.08 -1.59
CA ILE A 67 9.53 -4.39 -2.97
C ILE A 67 8.04 -4.79 -3.00
N LEU A 68 7.60 -5.62 -2.05
CA LEU A 68 6.19 -6.00 -1.92
C LEU A 68 5.31 -4.81 -1.55
N ALA A 69 5.78 -3.93 -0.66
CA ALA A 69 5.10 -2.68 -0.32
C ALA A 69 4.87 -1.81 -1.57
N LEU A 70 5.92 -1.57 -2.38
CA LEU A 70 5.81 -0.83 -3.64
C LEU A 70 4.81 -1.47 -4.61
N LYS A 71 4.88 -2.80 -4.76
CA LYS A 71 3.95 -3.54 -5.64
C LYS A 71 2.49 -3.33 -5.24
N HIS A 72 2.17 -3.48 -3.97
CA HIS A 72 0.80 -3.34 -3.48
C HIS A 72 0.34 -1.88 -3.47
N TRP A 73 1.24 -0.93 -3.19
CA TRP A 73 0.95 0.50 -3.27
C TRP A 73 0.61 0.94 -4.70
N ARG A 74 1.40 0.49 -5.70
CA ARG A 74 1.10 0.72 -7.13
C ARG A 74 -0.28 0.20 -7.51
N LYS A 75 -0.60 -1.03 -7.10
CA LYS A 75 -1.89 -1.66 -7.40
C LYS A 75 -3.05 -0.94 -6.72
N ALA A 76 -2.86 -0.45 -5.50
CA ALA A 76 -3.86 0.38 -4.83
C ALA A 76 -4.11 1.68 -5.61
N ASN A 77 -3.06 2.38 -6.04
CA ASN A 77 -3.19 3.62 -6.82
C ASN A 77 -3.83 3.40 -8.19
N GLU A 78 -3.56 2.26 -8.85
CA GLU A 78 -4.25 1.86 -10.07
C GLU A 78 -5.75 1.71 -9.85
N LEU A 79 -6.14 0.97 -8.81
CA LEU A 79 -7.54 0.72 -8.49
C LEU A 79 -8.31 1.97 -8.01
N LEU A 80 -7.61 2.91 -7.37
CA LEU A 80 -8.17 4.15 -6.83
C LEU A 80 -8.08 5.34 -7.81
N GLY A 81 -7.49 5.15 -9.00
CA GLY A 81 -7.37 6.22 -10.00
C GLY A 81 -6.30 7.27 -9.71
N ASN A 82 -5.33 6.96 -8.85
CA ASN A 82 -4.24 7.85 -8.42
C ASN A 82 -2.90 7.48 -9.08
N VAL A 83 -2.92 6.98 -10.32
CA VAL A 83 -1.72 6.50 -11.00
C VAL A 83 -0.77 7.66 -11.29
N LYS A 84 0.46 7.55 -10.79
CA LYS A 84 1.60 8.41 -11.13
C LYS A 84 2.74 7.56 -11.66
N THR A 85 3.63 8.16 -12.44
CA THR A 85 4.76 7.47 -13.08
C THR A 85 6.02 8.33 -13.03
N GLY A 86 7.19 7.71 -13.06
CA GLY A 86 8.47 8.43 -13.08
C GLY A 86 8.81 9.04 -11.72
N ASP A 87 9.38 10.24 -11.71
CA ASP A 87 9.88 10.86 -10.48
C ASP A 87 8.78 11.12 -9.45
N ASP A 88 7.59 11.53 -9.90
CA ASP A 88 6.44 11.77 -9.01
C ASP A 88 6.01 10.49 -8.27
N GLU A 89 6.12 9.33 -8.93
CA GLU A 89 5.81 8.05 -8.31
C GLU A 89 6.83 7.70 -7.22
N ILE A 90 8.11 7.96 -7.48
CA ILE A 90 9.20 7.71 -6.54
C ILE A 90 9.03 8.59 -5.31
N VAL A 91 8.76 9.88 -5.51
CA VAL A 91 8.53 10.85 -4.42
C VAL A 91 7.31 10.46 -3.61
N ASP A 92 6.19 10.17 -4.25
CA ASP A 92 4.95 9.78 -3.55
C ASP A 92 5.13 8.48 -2.75
N PHE A 93 5.81 7.48 -3.32
CA PHE A 93 6.07 6.24 -2.60
C PHE A 93 7.01 6.46 -1.42
N ALA A 94 8.03 7.33 -1.56
CA ALA A 94 8.91 7.70 -0.46
C ALA A 94 8.14 8.42 0.65
N VAL A 95 7.28 9.38 0.32
CA VAL A 95 6.41 10.07 1.28
C VAL A 95 5.48 9.08 1.99
N TYR A 96 4.85 8.19 1.24
CA TYR A 96 4.02 7.13 1.81
C TYR A 96 4.82 6.25 2.78
N LEU A 97 5.98 5.75 2.35
CA LEU A 97 6.84 4.89 3.17
C LEU A 97 7.24 5.59 4.48
N SER A 98 7.77 6.81 4.41
CA SER A 98 8.15 7.58 5.60
C SER A 98 6.97 7.85 6.54
N SER A 99 5.76 8.10 6.01
CA SER A 99 4.57 8.29 6.84
C SER A 99 4.21 7.02 7.62
N GLN A 100 4.29 5.85 6.99
CA GLN A 100 3.96 4.58 7.62
C GLN A 100 5.03 4.16 8.62
N GLU A 101 6.31 4.41 8.31
CA GLU A 101 7.43 4.16 9.22
C GLU A 101 7.35 5.06 10.45
N SER A 102 7.05 6.36 10.30
CA SER A 102 6.85 7.28 11.43
C SER A 102 5.76 6.80 12.39
N VAL A 103 4.59 6.41 11.85
CA VAL A 103 3.49 5.89 12.68
C VAL A 103 3.88 4.59 13.38
N ALA A 104 4.62 3.71 12.71
CA ALA A 104 5.08 2.46 13.30
C ALA A 104 6.13 2.69 14.40
N TRP A 105 7.01 3.68 14.21
CA TRP A 105 8.02 4.09 15.18
C TRP A 105 7.39 4.68 16.45
N ASP A 106 6.39 5.54 16.31
CA ASP A 106 5.64 6.11 17.45
C ASP A 106 4.88 5.05 18.26
N ALA A 107 4.39 4.01 17.59
CA ALA A 107 3.64 2.92 18.22
C ALA A 107 4.52 1.96 19.05
N HIS A 108 5.83 1.99 18.87
CA HIS A 108 6.79 1.10 19.53
C HIS A 108 7.88 1.92 20.23
N PRO A 109 7.61 2.44 21.43
CA PRO A 109 8.55 3.28 22.16
C PRO A 109 9.88 2.57 22.49
N GLU A 110 9.92 1.23 22.50
CA GLU A 110 11.19 0.48 22.53
C GLU A 110 12.14 0.80 21.37
N MET A 111 11.64 1.25 20.21
CA MET A 111 12.44 1.73 19.08
C MET A 111 13.02 3.13 19.32
N ASN A 112 12.42 3.92 20.21
CA ASN A 112 12.87 5.28 20.58
C ASN A 112 13.98 5.29 21.64
N ASN A 113 14.33 4.14 22.23
CA ASN A 113 15.28 4.05 23.33
C ASN A 113 16.73 3.77 22.87
N SER A 114 17.11 4.19 21.65
CA SER A 114 18.50 4.08 21.15
C SER A 114 19.48 4.91 21.96
#